data_AF-A0A0B8QLJ6-F1
#
_entry.id   AF-A0A0B8QLJ6-F1
#
_cell.length_a   1.000
_cell.length_b   1.000
_cell.length_c   1.000
_cell.angle_alpha   90.00
_cell.angle_beta   90.00
_cell.angle_gamma   90.00
#
_symmetry.space_group_name_H-M   'P 1'
#
loop_
_entity.id
_entity.type
_entity.pdbx_description
1 polymer ?
#
loop_
_entity_poly.entity_id
_entity_poly.type
_entity_poly.pdbx_seq_one_letter_code
_entity_poly.pdbx_strand_id
1 'polypeptide(L)'
;MNVEKQILYFSRLAKLGVSKEILTTLPELAEAMFTSTRHCRALLKELSNAGWIEWTPKVGRNQRSHLFLNYSLEGMKAELSKQLIREGSYEKALNLIDNDQELFGRLLKSTSGTQQHQGRLHVQLTYNRQFSTLVPHIPQRNSERFLLRQVYSCLTRCDELGHIQPDLAHHWSYDEQKLVWRFHLRPYLRFHDGSDINSAVVVELFQQLRKSAVYKQELSHIKEMRAINPLCIELELSESDPGLAGLLSQIKYSIQPSIQGSKARKVVGSGMFKVAEHSPSN
;
A
#
# COMPACT_ATOMS: atom_id res chain seq x y z
N MET A 1 -9.04 25.27 11.48
CA MET A 1 -10.43 24.82 11.69
C MET A 1 -10.59 23.42 11.07
N ASN A 2 -11.48 22.57 11.57
CA ASN A 2 -11.73 21.23 10.99
C ASN A 2 -12.30 21.39 9.56
N VAL A 3 -11.75 20.68 8.58
CA VAL A 3 -12.19 20.67 7.17
C VAL A 3 -13.68 20.36 7.07
N GLU A 4 -14.22 19.48 7.90
CA GLU A 4 -15.65 19.16 7.94
C GLU A 4 -16.52 20.39 8.24
N LYS A 5 -16.06 21.26 9.14
CA LYS A 5 -16.76 22.52 9.44
C LYS A 5 -16.71 23.47 8.24
N GLN A 6 -15.58 23.54 7.53
CA GLN A 6 -15.47 24.35 6.32
C GLN A 6 -16.43 23.86 5.24
N ILE A 7 -16.53 22.54 5.03
CA ILE A 7 -17.48 21.92 4.09
C ILE A 7 -18.92 22.27 4.47
N LEU A 8 -19.27 22.22 5.76
CA LEU A 8 -20.60 22.59 6.24
C LEU A 8 -20.96 24.04 5.93
N TYR A 9 -20.04 24.99 6.17
CA TYR A 9 -20.31 26.39 5.87
C TYR A 9 -20.33 26.66 4.37
N PHE A 10 -19.45 26.02 3.62
CA PHE A 10 -19.43 26.10 2.16
C PHE A 10 -20.73 25.56 1.55
N SER A 11 -21.27 24.43 2.04
CA SER A 11 -22.52 23.86 1.53
C SER A 11 -23.73 24.78 1.76
N ARG A 12 -23.69 25.58 2.84
CA ARG A 12 -24.71 26.62 3.09
C ARG A 12 -24.59 27.77 2.09
N LEU A 13 -23.37 28.25 1.82
CA LEU A 13 -23.12 29.30 0.82
C LEU A 13 -23.46 28.84 -0.60
N ALA A 14 -23.20 27.59 -0.94
CA ALA A 14 -23.48 27.03 -2.26
C ALA A 14 -24.96 27.14 -2.67
N LYS A 15 -25.89 27.25 -1.72
CA LYS A 15 -27.32 27.49 -1.98
C LYS A 15 -27.60 28.84 -2.64
N LEU A 16 -26.72 29.82 -2.48
CA LEU A 16 -26.83 31.14 -3.12
C LEU A 16 -26.46 31.09 -4.61
N GLY A 17 -25.66 30.08 -5.00
CA GLY A 17 -25.14 29.92 -6.34
C GLY A 17 -23.67 29.52 -6.37
N VAL A 18 -23.28 28.86 -7.45
CA VAL A 18 -21.90 28.43 -7.73
C VAL A 18 -21.48 28.96 -9.09
N SER A 19 -20.19 29.28 -9.27
CA SER A 19 -19.61 29.73 -10.54
C SER A 19 -20.30 30.95 -11.18
N LYS A 20 -20.89 31.81 -10.34
CA LYS A 20 -21.49 33.08 -10.74
C LYS A 20 -21.17 34.15 -9.72
N GLU A 21 -21.16 35.39 -10.16
CA GLU A 21 -21.03 36.55 -9.28
C GLU A 21 -22.29 36.71 -8.43
N ILE A 22 -22.13 36.81 -7.12
CA ILE A 22 -23.20 37.00 -6.14
C ILE A 22 -23.00 38.33 -5.43
N LEU A 23 -23.94 39.24 -5.63
CA LEU A 23 -24.00 40.53 -4.94
C LEU A 23 -24.75 40.40 -3.62
N THR A 24 -24.02 40.46 -2.51
CA THR A 24 -24.57 40.18 -1.16
C THR A 24 -23.97 41.09 -0.09
N THR A 25 -24.53 41.05 1.12
CA THR A 25 -24.01 41.77 2.29
C THR A 25 -23.48 40.81 3.34
N LEU A 26 -22.57 41.28 4.20
CA LEU A 26 -22.02 40.45 5.28
C LEU A 26 -23.10 39.92 6.25
N PRO A 27 -24.15 40.67 6.62
CA PRO A 27 -25.27 40.14 7.40
C PRO A 27 -26.02 39.00 6.69
N GLU A 28 -26.31 39.14 5.39
CA GLU A 28 -26.96 38.08 4.60
C GLU A 28 -26.11 36.80 4.59
N LEU A 29 -24.80 36.92 4.42
CA LEU A 29 -23.89 35.77 4.47
C LEU A 29 -23.81 35.14 5.87
N ALA A 30 -23.85 35.97 6.91
CA ALA A 30 -23.87 35.48 8.29
C ALA A 30 -25.16 34.70 8.58
N GLU A 31 -26.30 35.19 8.11
CA GLU A 31 -27.59 34.52 8.18
C GLU A 31 -27.59 33.21 7.39
N ALA A 32 -27.14 33.22 6.13
CA ALA A 32 -27.04 32.03 5.29
C ALA A 32 -26.17 30.93 5.93
N MET A 33 -25.06 31.32 6.57
CA MET A 33 -24.18 30.39 7.28
C MET A 33 -24.65 30.04 8.69
N PHE A 34 -25.72 30.65 9.22
CA PHE A 34 -26.16 30.56 10.62
C PHE A 34 -25.03 30.89 11.62
N THR A 35 -24.39 32.04 11.43
CA THR A 35 -23.26 32.52 12.26
C THR A 35 -23.40 33.99 12.61
N SER A 36 -22.60 34.47 13.57
CA SER A 36 -22.47 35.92 13.80
C SER A 36 -21.68 36.59 12.67
N THR A 37 -21.91 37.87 12.40
CA THR A 37 -21.15 38.64 11.39
C THR A 37 -19.65 38.65 11.66
N ARG A 38 -19.23 38.62 12.94
CA ARG A 38 -17.83 38.50 13.36
C ARG A 38 -17.23 37.15 12.94
N HIS A 39 -17.94 36.04 13.19
CA HIS A 39 -17.46 34.71 12.82
C HIS A 39 -17.51 34.49 11.30
N CYS A 40 -18.56 34.98 10.63
CA CYS A 40 -18.71 34.98 9.18
C CYS A 40 -17.48 35.57 8.47
N ARG A 41 -16.95 36.73 8.92
CA ARG A 41 -15.71 37.30 8.34
C ARG A 41 -14.51 36.37 8.46
N ALA A 42 -14.34 35.71 9.62
CA ALA A 42 -13.26 34.77 9.82
C ALA A 42 -13.40 33.56 8.87
N LEU A 43 -14.61 33.01 8.75
CA LEU A 43 -14.92 31.91 7.84
C LEU A 43 -14.66 32.27 6.37
N LEU A 44 -15.11 33.44 5.91
CA LEU A 44 -14.88 33.89 4.53
C LEU A 44 -13.38 34.02 4.23
N LYS A 45 -12.60 34.55 5.19
CA LYS A 45 -11.14 34.63 5.05
C LYS A 45 -10.51 33.23 4.96
N GLU A 46 -10.94 32.29 5.79
CA GLU A 46 -10.44 30.91 5.76
C GLU A 46 -10.79 30.20 4.44
N LEU A 47 -12.04 30.31 3.98
CA LEU A 47 -12.49 29.72 2.73
C LEU A 47 -11.79 30.34 1.51
N SER A 48 -11.51 31.65 1.55
CA SER A 48 -10.76 32.33 0.50
C SER A 48 -9.27 31.96 0.51
N ASN A 49 -8.65 31.83 1.68
CA ASN A 49 -7.28 31.33 1.81
C ASN A 49 -7.13 29.88 1.29
N ALA A 50 -8.18 29.08 1.42
CA ALA A 50 -8.24 27.73 0.84
C ALA A 50 -8.52 27.73 -0.68
N GLY A 51 -8.77 28.90 -1.28
CA GLY A 51 -9.10 29.06 -2.70
C GLY A 51 -10.53 28.63 -3.07
N TRP A 52 -11.41 28.36 -2.10
CA TRP A 52 -12.75 27.85 -2.38
C TRP A 52 -13.72 28.94 -2.83
N ILE A 53 -13.45 30.18 -2.41
CA ILE A 53 -14.23 31.36 -2.75
C ILE A 53 -13.33 32.53 -3.09
N GLU A 54 -13.86 33.45 -3.90
CA GLU A 54 -13.35 34.81 -4.04
C GLU A 54 -14.31 35.76 -3.32
N TRP A 55 -13.77 36.56 -2.40
CA TRP A 55 -14.55 37.46 -1.58
C TRP A 55 -13.96 38.87 -1.65
N THR A 56 -14.72 39.80 -2.23
CA THR A 56 -14.33 41.21 -2.33
C THR A 56 -15.31 42.08 -1.54
N PRO A 57 -14.97 42.47 -0.30
CA PRO A 57 -15.86 43.27 0.54
C PRO A 57 -15.96 44.71 0.00
N LYS A 58 -17.18 45.26 -0.04
CA LYS A 58 -17.41 46.70 -0.28
C LYS A 58 -17.89 47.39 1.00
N VAL A 59 -17.35 48.58 1.26
CA VAL A 59 -17.63 49.38 2.47
C VAL A 59 -18.48 50.60 2.10
N GLY A 60 -19.60 50.82 2.78
CA GLY A 60 -20.50 51.97 2.58
C GLY A 60 -21.98 51.62 2.78
N ARG A 61 -22.83 52.61 3.08
CA ARG A 61 -24.30 52.41 3.11
C ARG A 61 -24.77 52.02 1.70
N ASN A 62 -25.62 50.99 1.59
CA ASN A 62 -26.15 50.46 0.34
C ASN A 62 -25.15 49.81 -0.64
N GLN A 63 -23.91 49.52 -0.23
CA GLN A 63 -22.94 48.82 -1.06
C GLN A 63 -23.03 47.29 -0.88
N ARG A 64 -23.07 46.54 -2.00
CA ARG A 64 -23.03 45.07 -1.99
C ARG A 64 -21.62 44.57 -2.29
N SER A 65 -21.20 43.57 -1.53
CA SER A 65 -19.92 42.87 -1.70
C SER A 65 -20.06 41.78 -2.76
N HIS A 66 -18.93 41.40 -3.34
CA HIS A 66 -18.87 40.37 -4.37
C HIS A 66 -18.42 39.05 -3.77
N LEU A 67 -19.20 38.00 -4.01
CA LEU A 67 -18.87 36.62 -3.66
C LEU A 67 -18.89 35.77 -4.92
N PHE A 68 -17.85 34.97 -5.13
CA PHE A 68 -17.79 33.95 -6.17
C PHE A 68 -17.35 32.63 -5.53
N LEU A 69 -18.05 31.53 -5.84
CA LEU A 69 -17.68 30.19 -5.38
C LEU A 69 -16.98 29.47 -6.54
N ASN A 70 -15.72 29.08 -6.31
CA ASN A 70 -14.84 28.50 -7.34
C ASN A 70 -15.17 27.04 -7.66
N TYR A 71 -15.92 26.37 -6.79
CA TYR A 71 -16.24 24.95 -6.89
C TYR A 71 -17.72 24.70 -6.62
N SER A 72 -18.29 23.67 -7.25
CA SER A 72 -19.50 23.04 -6.72
C SER A 72 -19.18 22.28 -5.43
N LEU A 73 -20.20 21.98 -4.62
CA LEU A 73 -19.99 21.17 -3.41
C LEU A 73 -19.37 19.81 -3.75
N GLU A 74 -19.84 19.18 -4.81
CA GLU A 74 -19.31 17.92 -5.35
C GLU A 74 -17.87 18.08 -5.85
N GLY A 75 -17.58 19.15 -6.60
CA GLY A 75 -16.23 19.43 -7.11
C GLY A 75 -15.21 19.67 -6.00
N MET A 76 -15.62 20.36 -4.94
CA MET A 76 -14.79 20.60 -3.76
C MET A 76 -14.54 19.31 -2.97
N LYS A 77 -15.59 18.51 -2.71
CA LYS A 77 -15.45 17.17 -2.10
C LYS A 77 -14.51 16.28 -2.92
N ALA A 78 -14.61 16.31 -4.24
CA ALA A 78 -13.74 15.54 -5.13
C ALA A 78 -12.27 15.98 -5.04
N GLU A 79 -11.98 17.27 -4.96
CA GLU A 79 -10.60 17.75 -4.80
C GLU A 79 -9.98 17.42 -3.44
N LEU A 80 -10.75 17.57 -2.37
CA LEU A 80 -10.31 17.14 -1.04
C LEU A 80 -10.07 15.61 -1.00
N SER A 81 -10.91 14.84 -1.69
CA SER A 81 -10.75 13.40 -1.79
C SER A 81 -9.50 13.02 -2.58
N LYS A 82 -9.15 13.76 -3.64
CA LYS A 82 -7.86 13.58 -4.33
C LYS A 82 -6.68 13.83 -3.41
N GLN A 83 -6.72 14.86 -2.57
CA GLN A 83 -5.66 15.12 -1.59
C GLN A 83 -5.53 13.96 -0.59
N LEU A 84 -6.65 13.50 -0.02
CA LEU A 84 -6.68 12.36 0.90
C LEU A 84 -6.16 11.07 0.25
N ILE A 85 -6.48 10.83 -1.03
CA ILE A 85 -5.93 9.69 -1.80
C ILE A 85 -4.40 9.80 -1.92
N ARG A 86 -3.86 10.98 -2.23
CA ARG A 86 -2.40 11.19 -2.32
C ARG A 86 -1.70 10.95 -0.99
N GLU A 87 -2.37 11.27 0.11
CA GLU A 87 -1.90 11.01 1.48
C GLU A 87 -2.08 9.56 1.93
N GLY A 88 -2.74 8.71 1.13
CA GLY A 88 -3.04 7.30 1.45
C GLY A 88 -4.25 7.11 2.38
N SER A 89 -5.02 8.16 2.65
CA SER A 89 -6.24 8.10 3.49
C SER A 89 -7.48 7.71 2.67
N TYR A 90 -7.48 6.50 2.11
CA TYR A 90 -8.50 6.04 1.16
C TYR A 90 -9.92 5.98 1.75
N GLU A 91 -10.10 5.45 2.97
CA GLU A 91 -11.43 5.35 3.61
C GLU A 91 -12.05 6.74 3.84
N LYS A 92 -11.25 7.71 4.30
CA LYS A 92 -11.70 9.09 4.50
C LYS A 92 -12.09 9.73 3.17
N ALA A 93 -11.31 9.50 2.13
CA ALA A 93 -11.60 10.01 0.80
C ALA A 93 -12.92 9.46 0.25
N LEU A 94 -13.18 8.15 0.39
CA LEU A 94 -14.43 7.52 -0.06
C LEU A 94 -15.64 8.04 0.74
N ASN A 95 -15.51 8.14 2.07
CA ASN A 95 -16.56 8.70 2.92
C ASN A 95 -16.89 10.15 2.57
N LEU A 96 -15.91 10.95 2.16
CA LEU A 96 -16.09 12.37 1.85
C LEU A 96 -16.98 12.61 0.62
N ILE A 97 -16.92 11.70 -0.35
CA ILE A 97 -17.78 11.66 -1.54
C ILE A 97 -18.99 10.74 -1.35
N ASP A 98 -19.45 10.59 -0.11
CA ASP A 98 -20.68 9.87 0.24
C ASP A 98 -20.69 8.40 -0.25
N ASN A 99 -19.51 7.76 -0.27
CA ASN A 99 -19.27 6.41 -0.76
C ASN A 99 -19.55 6.19 -2.27
N ASP A 100 -19.48 7.24 -3.09
CA ASP A 100 -19.55 7.12 -4.55
C ASP A 100 -18.32 6.39 -5.11
N GLN A 101 -18.47 5.08 -5.37
CA GLN A 101 -17.41 4.22 -5.90
C GLN A 101 -16.98 4.59 -7.33
N GLU A 102 -17.88 5.12 -8.15
CA GLU A 102 -17.54 5.49 -9.52
C GLU A 102 -16.66 6.74 -9.55
N LEU A 103 -17.06 7.77 -8.81
CA LEU A 103 -16.24 8.96 -8.63
C LEU A 103 -14.91 8.58 -7.99
N PHE A 104 -14.93 7.79 -6.92
CA PHE A 104 -13.71 7.33 -6.26
C PHE A 104 -12.76 6.63 -7.25
N GLY A 105 -13.28 5.72 -8.08
CA GLY A 105 -12.52 5.04 -9.12
C GLY A 105 -11.91 5.99 -10.15
N ARG A 106 -12.64 7.04 -10.56
CA ARG A 106 -12.09 8.10 -11.43
C ARG A 106 -10.98 8.88 -10.73
N LEU A 107 -11.14 9.22 -9.45
CA LEU A 107 -10.14 9.95 -8.67
C LEU A 107 -8.87 9.09 -8.46
N LEU A 108 -9.01 7.81 -8.14
CA LEU A 108 -7.89 6.85 -8.04
C LEU A 108 -7.11 6.77 -9.36
N LYS A 109 -7.81 6.67 -10.49
CA LYS A 109 -7.17 6.68 -11.81
C LYS A 109 -6.43 8.00 -12.07
N SER A 110 -7.03 9.13 -11.73
CA SER A 110 -6.41 10.46 -11.93
C SER A 110 -5.19 10.73 -11.05
N THR A 111 -5.07 10.00 -9.93
CA THR A 111 -3.96 10.12 -8.98
C THR A 111 -2.92 9.00 -9.13
N SER A 112 -3.20 7.99 -9.98
CA SER A 112 -2.31 6.87 -10.23
C SER A 112 -0.96 7.31 -10.81
N GLY A 113 0.06 6.48 -10.60
CA GLY A 113 1.42 6.72 -11.08
C GLY A 113 2.40 6.98 -9.94
N THR A 114 3.45 7.74 -10.24
CA THR A 114 4.53 8.04 -9.30
C THR A 114 4.41 9.46 -8.80
N GLN A 115 4.50 9.63 -7.48
CA GLN A 115 4.47 10.94 -6.83
C GLN A 115 5.55 10.99 -5.75
N GLN A 116 6.16 12.16 -5.58
CA GLN A 116 7.06 12.41 -4.45
C GLN A 116 6.25 13.07 -3.34
N HIS A 117 6.19 12.42 -2.17
CA HIS A 117 5.49 12.94 -1.00
C HIS A 117 6.42 12.87 0.21
N GLN A 118 6.70 14.02 0.83
CA GLN A 118 7.59 14.13 1.99
C GLN A 118 8.98 13.48 1.78
N GLY A 119 9.56 13.65 0.59
CA GLY A 119 10.86 13.07 0.23
C GLY A 119 10.84 11.55 0.01
N ARG A 120 9.65 10.93 -0.03
CA ARG A 120 9.46 9.52 -0.35
C ARG A 120 8.77 9.37 -1.70
N LEU A 121 9.24 8.41 -2.50
CA LEU A 121 8.56 7.98 -3.71
C LEU A 121 7.33 7.14 -3.34
N HIS A 122 6.16 7.63 -3.69
CA HIS A 122 4.89 6.91 -3.61
C HIS A 122 4.52 6.41 -5.00
N VAL A 123 4.30 5.10 -5.14
CA VAL A 123 3.84 4.46 -6.38
C VAL A 123 2.43 3.94 -6.17
N GLN A 124 1.46 4.52 -6.87
CA GLN A 124 0.07 4.11 -6.83
C GLN A 124 -0.28 3.29 -8.07
N LEU A 125 -0.61 2.01 -7.85
CA LEU A 125 -1.03 1.07 -8.88
C LEU A 125 -2.52 0.76 -8.71
N THR A 126 -3.34 1.12 -9.70
CA THR A 126 -4.79 0.89 -9.66
C THR A 126 -5.16 -0.39 -10.42
N TYR A 127 -5.91 -1.27 -9.77
CA TYR A 127 -6.39 -2.53 -10.34
C TYR A 127 -7.92 -2.57 -10.35
N ASN A 128 -8.50 -3.23 -11.35
CA ASN A 128 -9.96 -3.36 -11.53
C ASN A 128 -10.58 -4.54 -10.76
N ARG A 129 -9.87 -5.06 -9.76
CA ARG A 129 -10.29 -6.21 -8.95
C ARG A 129 -9.61 -6.19 -7.60
N GLN A 130 -10.16 -6.95 -6.67
CA GLN A 130 -9.54 -7.18 -5.38
C GLN A 130 -8.35 -8.15 -5.48
N PHE A 131 -7.34 -7.90 -4.66
CA PHE A 131 -6.23 -8.82 -4.42
C PHE A 131 -6.59 -9.86 -3.37
N SER A 132 -6.17 -11.10 -3.61
CA SER A 132 -6.19 -12.11 -2.55
C SER A 132 -5.05 -11.88 -1.56
N THR A 133 -5.12 -12.52 -0.40
CA THR A 133 -4.10 -12.38 0.65
C THR A 133 -2.72 -12.72 0.11
N LEU A 134 -1.76 -11.82 0.30
CA LEU A 134 -0.40 -11.96 -0.22
C LEU A 134 0.41 -12.98 0.60
N VAL A 135 0.13 -14.27 0.37
CA VAL A 135 0.91 -15.40 0.90
C VAL A 135 1.36 -16.33 -0.24
N PRO A 136 2.56 -16.92 -0.18
CA PRO A 136 3.19 -17.59 -1.33
C PRO A 136 2.73 -19.03 -1.59
N HIS A 137 2.01 -19.66 -0.64
CA HIS A 137 1.62 -21.08 -0.74
C HIS A 137 0.19 -21.30 -1.25
N ILE A 138 -0.44 -20.27 -1.81
CA ILE A 138 -1.73 -20.39 -2.49
C ILE A 138 -1.57 -19.98 -3.97
N PRO A 139 -2.40 -20.51 -4.88
CA PRO A 139 -2.38 -20.07 -6.27
C PRO A 139 -2.66 -18.57 -6.39
N GLN A 140 -1.76 -17.85 -7.07
CA GLN A 140 -1.81 -16.40 -7.21
C GLN A 140 -1.71 -15.99 -8.67
N ARG A 141 -2.42 -14.92 -9.04
CA ARG A 141 -2.29 -14.30 -10.37
C ARG A 141 -0.99 -13.51 -10.46
N ASN A 142 -0.59 -13.14 -11.67
CA ASN A 142 0.69 -12.45 -11.93
C ASN A 142 0.86 -11.16 -11.12
N SER A 143 -0.22 -10.42 -10.86
CA SER A 143 -0.16 -9.19 -10.08
C SER A 143 0.15 -9.43 -8.60
N GLU A 144 -0.44 -10.44 -7.96
CA GLU A 144 -0.09 -10.81 -6.58
C GLU A 144 1.30 -11.43 -6.55
N ARG A 145 1.69 -12.21 -7.56
CA ARG A 145 3.06 -12.71 -7.68
C ARG A 145 4.08 -11.58 -7.78
N PHE A 146 3.76 -10.49 -8.48
CA PHE A 146 4.59 -9.30 -8.52
C PHE A 146 4.74 -8.68 -7.12
N LEU A 147 3.63 -8.50 -6.38
CA LEU A 147 3.65 -7.95 -5.02
C LEU A 147 4.36 -8.88 -4.02
N LEU A 148 4.16 -10.19 -4.14
CA LEU A 148 4.80 -11.18 -3.28
C LEU A 148 6.33 -11.11 -3.37
N ARG A 149 6.92 -10.82 -4.54
CA ARG A 149 8.39 -10.63 -4.68
C ARG A 149 8.92 -9.38 -3.97
N GLN A 150 8.02 -8.45 -3.64
CA GLN A 150 8.35 -7.26 -2.85
C GLN A 150 8.22 -7.54 -1.35
N VAL A 151 7.24 -8.38 -0.99
CA VAL A 151 6.89 -8.71 0.40
C VAL A 151 7.77 -9.82 0.98
N TYR A 152 8.21 -10.76 0.16
CA TYR A 152 9.01 -11.90 0.59
C TYR A 152 10.31 -12.00 -0.20
N SER A 153 11.30 -12.58 0.46
CA SER A 153 12.57 -12.99 -0.14
C SER A 153 12.72 -14.52 -0.06
N CYS A 154 13.54 -15.06 -0.97
CA CYS A 154 13.92 -16.47 -1.01
C CYS A 154 15.39 -16.62 -0.59
N LEU A 155 15.92 -17.85 -0.55
CA LEU A 155 17.37 -18.04 -0.32
C LEU A 155 18.18 -17.40 -1.45
N THR A 156 17.75 -17.63 -2.68
CA THR A 156 18.31 -17.08 -3.92
C THR A 156 17.20 -16.38 -4.69
N ARG A 157 17.55 -15.57 -5.69
CA ARG A 157 16.57 -14.98 -6.63
C ARG A 157 17.01 -15.25 -8.06
N CYS A 158 16.06 -15.26 -8.98
CA CYS A 158 16.35 -15.38 -10.40
C CYS A 158 16.15 -14.00 -11.07
N ASP A 159 17.15 -13.53 -11.80
CA ASP A 159 17.06 -12.26 -12.54
C ASP A 159 16.31 -12.42 -13.88
N GLU A 160 16.17 -11.31 -14.60
CA GLU A 160 15.44 -11.25 -15.88
C GLU A 160 16.08 -12.09 -16.98
N LEU A 161 17.37 -12.41 -16.86
CA LEU A 161 18.13 -13.25 -17.79
C LEU A 161 18.12 -14.73 -17.40
N GLY A 162 17.49 -15.08 -16.28
CA GLY A 162 17.45 -16.44 -15.78
C GLY A 162 18.63 -16.82 -14.89
N HIS A 163 19.52 -15.87 -14.55
CA HIS A 163 20.67 -16.18 -13.70
C HIS A 163 20.29 -16.16 -12.22
N ILE A 164 20.85 -17.09 -11.47
CA ILE A 164 20.64 -17.16 -10.02
C ILE A 164 21.55 -16.16 -9.33
N GLN A 165 20.92 -15.29 -8.54
CA GLN A 165 21.53 -14.19 -7.83
C GLN A 165 21.33 -14.34 -6.31
N PRO A 166 22.19 -13.71 -5.49
CA PRO A 166 21.98 -13.62 -4.05
C PRO A 166 20.66 -12.94 -3.67
N ASP A 167 20.02 -13.44 -2.62
CA ASP A 167 18.88 -12.81 -1.93
C ASP A 167 19.16 -12.85 -0.41
N LEU A 168 18.41 -13.64 0.39
CA LEU A 168 18.72 -13.83 1.81
C LEU A 168 20.06 -14.56 2.01
N ALA A 169 20.36 -15.54 1.16
CA ALA A 169 21.69 -16.12 1.08
C ALA A 169 22.58 -15.22 0.21
N HIS A 170 23.74 -14.85 0.74
CA HIS A 170 24.74 -14.06 -0.01
C HIS A 170 25.66 -14.94 -0.85
N HIS A 171 25.78 -16.22 -0.50
CA HIS A 171 26.60 -17.21 -1.19
C HIS A 171 25.99 -18.61 -1.04
N TRP A 172 26.22 -19.47 -2.03
CA TRP A 172 25.84 -20.87 -2.00
C TRP A 172 26.80 -21.71 -2.86
N SER A 173 26.91 -23.00 -2.55
CA SER A 173 27.81 -23.94 -3.24
C SER A 173 27.19 -25.33 -3.33
N TYR A 174 27.45 -26.03 -4.44
CA TYR A 174 27.09 -27.43 -4.63
C TYR A 174 28.34 -28.30 -4.72
N ASP A 175 28.44 -29.29 -3.84
CA ASP A 175 29.45 -30.35 -3.89
C ASP A 175 28.82 -31.56 -4.61
N GLU A 176 29.13 -31.71 -5.90
CA GLU A 176 28.60 -32.79 -6.75
C GLU A 176 29.01 -34.19 -6.28
N GLN A 177 30.16 -34.33 -5.61
CA GLN A 177 30.65 -35.63 -5.15
C GLN A 177 29.89 -36.09 -3.90
N LYS A 178 29.56 -35.14 -3.02
CA LYS A 178 28.82 -35.41 -1.79
C LYS A 178 27.31 -35.26 -1.94
N LEU A 179 26.85 -34.71 -3.06
CA LEU A 179 25.46 -34.33 -3.31
C LEU A 179 24.93 -33.36 -2.24
N VAL A 180 25.75 -32.35 -1.89
CA VAL A 180 25.44 -31.41 -0.79
C VAL A 180 25.39 -29.98 -1.30
N TRP A 181 24.28 -29.30 -1.01
CA TRP A 181 24.17 -27.86 -1.14
C TRP A 181 24.41 -27.17 0.20
N ARG A 182 25.14 -26.04 0.18
CA ARG A 182 25.24 -25.11 1.32
C ARG A 182 24.77 -23.73 0.91
N PHE A 183 23.95 -23.10 1.75
CA PHE A 183 23.47 -21.74 1.59
C PHE A 183 23.88 -20.90 2.80
N HIS A 184 24.60 -19.81 2.55
CA HIS A 184 25.12 -18.91 3.58
C HIS A 184 24.25 -17.65 3.68
N LEU A 185 23.51 -17.53 4.79
CA LEU A 185 22.63 -16.40 5.07
C LEU A 185 23.43 -15.12 5.37
N ARG A 186 22.86 -13.97 5.01
CA ARG A 186 23.35 -12.67 5.51
C ARG A 186 23.12 -12.59 7.03
N PRO A 187 23.99 -11.90 7.79
CA PRO A 187 23.76 -11.67 9.21
C PRO A 187 22.63 -10.66 9.44
N TYR A 188 22.03 -10.71 10.65
CA TYR A 188 21.02 -9.75 11.13
C TYR A 188 19.74 -9.64 10.29
N LEU A 189 19.40 -10.70 9.54
CA LEU A 189 18.15 -10.76 8.80
C LEU A 189 16.96 -10.88 9.76
N ARG A 190 15.88 -10.14 9.46
CA ARG A 190 14.65 -10.14 10.25
C ARG A 190 13.42 -10.17 9.37
N PHE A 191 12.38 -10.83 9.85
CA PHE A 191 11.05 -10.74 9.30
C PHE A 191 10.40 -9.38 9.63
N HIS A 192 9.30 -9.05 8.95
CA HIS A 192 8.59 -7.78 9.16
C HIS A 192 8.00 -7.61 10.56
N ASP A 193 7.87 -8.69 11.34
CA ASP A 193 7.42 -8.66 12.74
C ASP A 193 8.59 -8.49 13.74
N GLY A 194 9.83 -8.48 13.26
CA GLY A 194 11.04 -8.30 14.06
C GLY A 194 11.69 -9.61 14.52
N SER A 195 11.07 -10.77 14.29
CA SER A 195 11.70 -12.07 14.56
C SER A 195 12.89 -12.33 13.63
N ASP A 196 13.88 -13.09 14.11
CA ASP A 196 15.11 -13.32 13.37
C ASP A 196 14.94 -14.37 12.27
N ILE A 197 15.60 -14.15 11.13
CA ILE A 197 15.77 -15.14 10.07
C ILE A 197 17.12 -15.83 10.28
N ASN A 198 17.09 -17.11 10.65
CA ASN A 198 18.29 -17.93 10.80
C ASN A 198 18.09 -19.30 10.13
N SER A 199 19.18 -20.07 10.03
CA SER A 199 19.18 -21.37 9.35
C SER A 199 18.20 -22.37 9.95
N ALA A 200 17.99 -22.36 11.28
CA ALA A 200 17.06 -23.27 11.95
C ALA A 200 15.60 -22.98 11.52
N VAL A 201 15.21 -21.71 11.47
CA VAL A 201 13.88 -21.30 10.99
C VAL A 201 13.66 -21.70 9.53
N VAL A 202 14.66 -21.50 8.67
CA VAL A 202 14.56 -21.88 7.24
C VAL A 202 14.46 -23.39 7.08
N VAL A 203 15.27 -24.16 7.81
CA VAL A 203 15.24 -25.63 7.78
C VAL A 203 13.89 -26.14 8.26
N GLU A 204 13.35 -25.59 9.35
CA GLU A 204 12.02 -25.94 9.85
C GLU A 204 10.94 -25.67 8.80
N LEU A 205 10.96 -24.50 8.16
CA LEU A 205 10.04 -24.15 7.08
C LEU A 205 10.11 -25.16 5.93
N PHE A 206 11.31 -25.50 5.44
CA PHE A 206 11.45 -26.48 4.36
C PHE A 206 11.03 -27.90 4.77
N GLN A 207 11.26 -28.30 6.02
CA GLN A 207 10.75 -29.56 6.54
C GLN A 207 9.22 -29.60 6.58
N GLN A 208 8.57 -28.49 6.91
CA GLN A 208 7.11 -28.37 6.83
C GLN A 208 6.62 -28.42 5.38
N LEU A 209 7.28 -27.70 4.47
CA LEU A 209 6.93 -27.71 3.05
C LEU A 209 7.06 -29.09 2.42
N ARG A 210 8.13 -29.84 2.72
CA ARG A 210 8.33 -31.21 2.22
C ARG A 210 7.16 -32.16 2.55
N LYS A 211 6.41 -31.89 3.63
CA LYS A 211 5.24 -32.69 4.02
C LYS A 211 3.96 -32.33 3.24
N SER A 212 3.93 -31.17 2.58
CA SER A 212 2.78 -30.72 1.80
C SER A 212 2.75 -31.39 0.42
N ALA A 213 1.56 -31.79 -0.03
CA ALA A 213 1.35 -32.44 -1.33
C ALA A 213 1.91 -31.64 -2.52
N VAL A 214 1.95 -30.32 -2.41
CA VAL A 214 2.44 -29.42 -3.47
C VAL A 214 3.96 -29.52 -3.66
N TYR A 215 4.72 -29.70 -2.58
CA TYR A 215 6.19 -29.67 -2.61
C TYR A 215 6.81 -31.05 -2.44
N LYS A 216 6.03 -32.04 -1.99
CA LYS A 216 6.52 -33.40 -1.68
C LYS A 216 7.33 -33.99 -2.83
N GLN A 217 6.86 -33.85 -4.07
CA GLN A 217 7.55 -34.38 -5.24
C GLN A 217 8.86 -33.62 -5.52
N GLU A 218 8.81 -32.29 -5.53
CA GLU A 218 9.97 -31.45 -5.86
C GLU A 218 11.09 -31.54 -4.81
N LEU A 219 10.74 -31.75 -3.54
CA LEU A 219 11.69 -31.87 -2.43
C LEU A 219 11.97 -33.33 -2.05
N SER A 220 11.47 -34.30 -2.82
CA SER A 220 11.56 -35.73 -2.48
C SER A 220 13.00 -36.24 -2.41
N HIS A 221 13.87 -35.71 -3.26
CA HIS A 221 15.28 -36.06 -3.34
C HIS A 221 16.14 -35.37 -2.27
N ILE A 222 15.60 -34.44 -1.47
CA ILE A 222 16.31 -33.88 -0.33
C ILE A 222 16.21 -34.87 0.83
N LYS A 223 17.29 -35.63 1.02
CA LYS A 223 17.44 -36.64 2.07
C LYS A 223 17.43 -35.99 3.44
N GLU A 224 18.29 -34.99 3.64
CA GLU A 224 18.45 -34.33 4.93
C GLU A 224 18.60 -32.80 4.80
N MET A 225 18.06 -32.09 5.80
CA MET A 225 18.11 -30.63 5.91
C MET A 225 18.68 -30.28 7.28
N ARG A 226 19.82 -29.59 7.33
CA ARG A 226 20.52 -29.27 8.57
C ARG A 226 20.80 -27.77 8.68
N ALA A 227 20.68 -27.27 9.90
CA ALA A 227 21.21 -25.96 10.30
C ALA A 227 22.61 -26.17 10.90
N ILE A 228 23.66 -26.02 10.10
CA ILE A 228 25.05 -26.29 10.53
C ILE A 228 25.50 -25.28 11.58
N ASN A 229 25.08 -24.03 11.41
CA ASN A 229 25.23 -22.93 12.36
C ASN A 229 24.15 -21.88 12.05
N PRO A 230 23.97 -20.80 12.84
CA PRO A 230 22.87 -19.85 12.64
C PRO A 230 22.77 -19.22 11.24
N LEU A 231 23.84 -19.21 10.45
CA LEU A 231 23.91 -18.58 9.13
C LEU A 231 24.18 -19.58 8.00
N CYS A 232 24.20 -20.88 8.25
CA CYS A 232 24.51 -21.89 7.24
C CYS A 232 23.46 -23.01 7.22
N ILE A 233 22.81 -23.18 6.07
CA ILE A 233 21.86 -24.25 5.77
C ILE A 233 22.58 -25.27 4.89
N GLU A 234 22.47 -26.54 5.23
CA GLU A 234 22.97 -27.66 4.42
C GLU A 234 21.81 -28.56 3.99
N LEU A 235 21.76 -28.88 2.69
CA LEU A 235 20.79 -29.79 2.10
C LEU A 235 21.55 -30.96 1.45
N GLU A 236 21.37 -32.16 1.98
CA GLU A 236 21.94 -33.39 1.43
C GLU A 236 20.91 -34.04 0.50
N LEU A 237 21.34 -34.35 -0.73
CA LEU A 237 20.48 -34.91 -1.76
C LEU A 237 20.73 -36.42 -1.93
N SER A 238 19.70 -37.15 -2.38
CA SER A 238 19.82 -38.56 -2.75
C SER A 238 20.25 -38.77 -4.20
N GLU A 239 20.15 -37.74 -5.05
CA GLU A 239 20.54 -37.73 -6.45
C GLU A 239 21.07 -36.35 -6.84
N SER A 240 21.71 -36.24 -8.00
CA SER A 240 22.29 -34.97 -8.45
C SER A 240 21.21 -33.98 -8.91
N ASP A 241 21.19 -32.79 -8.29
CA ASP A 241 20.37 -31.66 -8.72
C ASP A 241 21.18 -30.35 -8.67
N PRO A 242 21.92 -30.00 -9.75
CA PRO A 242 22.61 -28.72 -9.86
C PRO A 242 21.63 -27.54 -10.05
N GLY A 243 20.34 -27.80 -10.28
CA GLY A 243 19.30 -26.80 -10.47
C GLY A 243 18.59 -26.37 -9.19
N LEU A 244 18.87 -27.00 -8.04
CA LEU A 244 18.15 -26.78 -6.79
C LEU A 244 18.13 -25.30 -6.36
N ALA A 245 19.25 -24.59 -6.51
CA ALA A 245 19.31 -23.17 -6.20
C ALA A 245 18.33 -22.33 -7.05
N GLY A 246 18.05 -22.74 -8.28
CA GLY A 246 17.04 -22.12 -9.14
C GLY A 246 15.62 -22.49 -8.73
N LEU A 247 15.37 -23.73 -8.34
CA LEU A 247 14.08 -24.15 -7.75
C LEU A 247 13.73 -23.29 -6.53
N LEU A 248 14.68 -23.15 -5.60
CA LEU A 248 14.52 -22.41 -4.34
C LEU A 248 14.43 -20.88 -4.52
N SER A 249 14.71 -20.38 -5.72
CA SER A 249 14.49 -18.97 -6.08
C SER A 249 13.03 -18.64 -6.40
N GLN A 250 12.19 -19.67 -6.59
CA GLN A 250 10.80 -19.46 -6.95
C GLN A 250 10.00 -18.96 -5.75
N ILE A 251 9.09 -18.03 -6.02
CA ILE A 251 8.29 -17.34 -5.00
C ILE A 251 7.54 -18.26 -4.03
N LYS A 252 7.21 -19.48 -4.43
CA LYS A 252 6.57 -20.50 -3.58
C LYS A 252 7.48 -21.00 -2.44
N TYR A 253 8.79 -20.82 -2.56
CA TYR A 253 9.82 -21.10 -1.56
C TYR A 253 10.22 -19.86 -0.73
N SER A 254 9.44 -18.79 -0.81
CA SER A 254 9.62 -17.59 0.01
C SER A 254 9.72 -17.91 1.49
N ILE A 255 10.70 -17.30 2.16
CA ILE A 255 11.00 -17.52 3.58
C ILE A 255 10.05 -16.71 4.46
N GLN A 256 9.48 -17.37 5.48
CA GLN A 256 8.44 -16.86 6.39
C GLN A 256 8.70 -17.40 7.80
N PRO A 257 8.22 -16.73 8.87
CA PRO A 257 8.40 -17.22 10.23
C PRO A 257 7.59 -18.49 10.51
N SER A 258 6.45 -18.63 9.84
CA SER A 258 5.60 -19.83 9.83
C SER A 258 4.75 -19.83 8.57
N ILE A 259 4.25 -21.00 8.14
CA ILE A 259 3.35 -21.09 6.98
C ILE A 259 2.08 -20.26 7.22
N GLN A 260 1.86 -19.24 6.39
CA GLN A 260 0.69 -18.37 6.45
C GLN A 260 -0.39 -18.80 5.45
N GLY A 261 -1.65 -18.89 5.92
CA GLY A 261 -2.79 -19.27 5.10
C GLY A 261 -3.53 -18.09 4.46
N SER A 262 -4.50 -18.40 3.60
CA SER A 262 -5.32 -17.39 2.90
C SER A 262 -6.14 -16.47 3.83
N LYS A 263 -6.40 -16.89 5.07
CA LYS A 263 -7.11 -16.12 6.10
C LYS A 263 -6.17 -15.41 7.09
N ALA A 264 -4.88 -15.30 6.77
CA ALA A 264 -3.93 -14.59 7.61
C ALA A 264 -4.37 -13.13 7.80
N ARG A 265 -4.61 -12.72 9.06
CA ARG A 265 -4.99 -11.34 9.40
C ARG A 265 -3.83 -10.36 9.23
N LYS A 266 -2.60 -10.85 9.37
CA LYS A 266 -1.38 -10.08 9.21
C LYS A 266 -0.43 -10.87 8.34
N VAL A 267 0.05 -10.25 7.27
CA VAL A 267 1.07 -10.81 6.39
C VAL A 267 2.44 -10.43 6.96
N VAL A 268 3.24 -11.44 7.29
CA VAL A 268 4.62 -11.27 7.77
C VAL A 268 5.57 -11.80 6.68
N GLY A 269 6.25 -10.88 6.02
CA GLY A 269 7.22 -11.19 4.99
C GLY A 269 8.66 -11.04 5.43
N SER A 270 9.57 -11.27 4.49
CA SER A 270 11.03 -11.19 4.62
C SER A 270 11.67 -10.25 3.60
N GLY A 271 10.85 -9.63 2.74
CA GLY A 271 11.29 -8.76 1.65
C GLY A 271 11.38 -7.29 2.03
N MET A 272 11.61 -6.44 1.03
CA MET A 272 11.91 -5.02 1.22
C MET A 272 10.67 -4.16 1.53
N PHE A 273 9.46 -4.61 1.17
CA PHE A 273 8.19 -3.94 1.47
C PHE A 273 7.35 -4.79 2.40
N LYS A 274 6.59 -4.16 3.31
CA LYS A 274 5.63 -4.85 4.18
C LYS A 274 4.21 -4.47 3.83
N VAL A 275 3.27 -5.40 4.01
CA VAL A 275 1.84 -5.11 3.90
C VAL A 275 1.44 -4.31 5.15
N ALA A 276 1.08 -3.04 4.96
CA ALA A 276 0.57 -2.19 6.03
C ALA A 276 -0.92 -2.41 6.28
N GLU A 277 -1.69 -2.55 5.20
CA GLU A 277 -3.13 -2.74 5.23
C GLU A 277 -3.56 -3.61 4.04
N HIS A 278 -4.55 -4.48 4.27
CA HIS A 278 -5.24 -5.22 3.22
C HIS A 278 -6.71 -5.36 3.61
N SER A 279 -7.51 -4.42 3.14
CA SER A 279 -8.93 -4.36 3.45
C SER A 279 -9.73 -5.15 2.41
N PRO A 280 -10.61 -6.08 2.82
CA PRO A 280 -11.54 -6.68 1.89
C PRO A 280 -12.53 -5.64 1.37
N SER A 281 -13.03 -5.83 0.16
CA SER A 281 -14.19 -5.05 -0.31
C SER A 281 -15.37 -5.35 0.61
N ASN A 282 -15.92 -4.32 1.27
CA ASN A 282 -17.26 -4.42 1.87
C ASN A 282 -18.32 -4.44 0.77
#